data_AF-A0A3M1Y5B0-F1
#
_entry.id   AF-A0A3M1Y5B0-F1
#
_cell.length_a   1.000
_cell.length_b   1.000
_cell.length_c   1.000
_cell.angle_alpha   90.00
_cell.angle_beta   90.00
_cell.angle_gamma   90.00
#
_symmetry.space_group_name_H-M   'P 1'
#
loop_
_entity.id
_entity.type
_entity.pdbx_description
1 polymer ?
#
loop_
_entity_poly.entity_id
_entity_poly.type
_entity_poly.pdbx_seq_one_letter_code
_entity_poly.pdbx_strand_id
1 'polypeptide(L)' 'MNFPKNEATWDRIVRFVLAVVLFVVGLGIGGIVGLIAILAGAVLAITGAVGFCPLYRALGMSTMPKE' A
#
# COMPACT_ATOMS: atom_id res chain seq x y z
N MET A 1 14.75 12.19 -8.40
CA MET A 1 13.69 12.86 -7.63
C MET A 1 13.80 12.43 -6.17
N ASN A 2 14.12 13.37 -5.26
CA ASN A 2 14.12 13.12 -3.82
C ASN A 2 12.67 13.10 -3.33
N PHE A 3 12.03 11.94 -3.34
CA PHE A 3 10.75 11.78 -2.66
C PHE A 3 11.05 11.63 -1.15
N PRO A 4 10.64 12.59 -0.30
CA PRO A 4 10.86 12.48 1.14
C PRO A 4 10.09 11.26 1.64
N LYS A 5 10.78 10.20 2.07
CA LYS A 5 10.14 8.98 2.59
C LYS A 5 9.25 9.38 3.77
N ASN A 6 8.04 8.85 3.79
CA ASN A 6 7.02 9.20 4.78
C ASN A 6 6.39 7.98 5.47
N GLU A 7 6.89 6.79 5.09
CA GLU A 7 6.46 5.50 5.59
C GLU A 7 7.64 4.80 6.27
N ALA A 8 7.44 4.36 7.51
CA ALA A 8 8.36 3.42 8.14
C ALA A 8 8.40 2.07 7.41
N THR A 9 9.51 1.34 7.56
CA THR A 9 9.69 0.01 6.97
C THR A 9 8.59 -0.96 7.39
N TRP A 10 8.09 -0.87 8.63
CA TRP A 10 6.97 -1.68 9.11
C TRP A 10 5.65 -1.39 8.36
N ASP A 11 5.36 -0.11 8.08
CA ASP A 11 4.14 0.30 7.36
C ASP A 11 4.13 -0.26 5.92
N ARG A 12 5.29 -0.27 5.27
CA ARG A 12 5.47 -0.89 3.95
C ARG A 12 5.21 -2.39 3.99
N ILE A 13 5.75 -3.09 4.99
CA ILE A 13 5.57 -4.55 5.14
C ILE A 13 4.08 -4.87 5.30
N VAL A 14 3.38 -4.14 6.16
CA VAL A 14 1.93 -4.33 6.36
C VAL A 14 1.17 -4.11 5.04
N ARG A 15 1.50 -3.06 4.27
CA ARG A 15 0.88 -2.83 2.95
C ARG A 15 1.15 -3.95 1.95
N PHE A 16 2.37 -4.47 1.90
CA PHE A 16 2.70 -5.61 1.03
C PHE A 16 1.94 -6.88 1.44
N VAL A 17 1.85 -7.16 2.74
CA VAL A 17 1.07 -8.30 3.25
C VAL A 17 -0.40 -8.16 2.86
N LEU A 18 -1.00 -6.98 3.06
CA LEU A 18 -2.39 -6.72 2.65
C LEU A 18 -2.59 -6.86 1.14
N ALA A 19 -1.64 -6.37 0.33
CA ALA A 19 -1.70 -6.52 -1.12
C ALA A 19 -1.71 -8.00 -1.56
N VAL A 20 -0.85 -8.83 -0.95
CA VAL A 20 -0.82 -10.28 -1.22
C VAL A 20 -2.14 -10.94 -0.83
N VAL A 21 -2.69 -10.61 0.34
CA VAL A 21 -3.98 -11.15 0.80
C VAL A 21 -5.10 -10.79 -0.18
N LEU A 22 -5.16 -9.52 -0.62
CA LEU A 22 -6.17 -9.07 -1.58
C LEU A 22 -6.04 -9.73 -2.95
N PHE A 23 -4.82 -10.02 -3.42
CA PHE A 23 -4.63 -10.76 -4.66
C PHE A 23 -5.13 -12.20 -4.54
N VAL A 24 -4.78 -12.91 -3.47
CA VAL A 24 -5.24 -14.30 -3.25
C VAL A 24 -6.77 -14.36 -3.17
N VAL A 25 -7.37 -13.46 -2.39
CA VAL A 25 -8.84 -13.38 -2.25
C VAL A 25 -9.50 -12.99 -3.56
N GLY A 26 -8.96 -12.00 -4.28
CA GLY A 26 -9.53 -11.51 -5.53
C GLY A 26 -9.52 -12.56 -6.64
N LEU A 27 -8.44 -13.35 -6.73
CA LEU A 27 -8.35 -14.49 -7.64
C LEU A 27 -9.32 -15.62 -7.26
N GLY A 28 -9.58 -15.83 -5.97
CA GLY A 28 -10.52 -16.84 -5.47
C GLY A 28 -12.00 -16.49 -5.68
N ILE A 29 -12.37 -15.21 -5.59
CA ILE A 29 -13.76 -14.75 -5.77
C ILE A 29 -14.12 -14.62 -7.26
N GLY A 30 -13.21 -14.08 -8.08
CA GLY A 30 -13.48 -13.79 -9.48
C GLY A 30 -14.54 -12.69 -9.72
N GLY A 31 -14.90 -12.48 -10.98
CA GLY A 31 -15.88 -11.45 -11.38
C GLY A 31 -15.46 -10.01 -11.05
N ILE A 32 -16.43 -9.10 -11.01
CA ILE A 32 -16.19 -7.66 -10.76
C ILE A 32 -15.60 -7.44 -9.36
N VAL A 33 -16.10 -8.17 -8.35
CA VAL A 33 -15.63 -8.06 -6.96
C VAL A 33 -14.18 -8.51 -6.83
N GLY A 34 -13.80 -9.62 -7.47
CA GLY A 34 -12.42 -10.09 -7.52
C GLY A 34 -11.48 -9.10 -8.21
N LEU A 35 -11.93 -8.49 -9.31
CA LEU A 35 -11.16 -7.45 -10.01
C LEU A 35 -10.92 -6.22 -9.13
N ILE A 36 -11.93 -5.75 -8.39
CA ILE A 36 -11.79 -4.62 -7.46
C ILE A 36 -10.77 -4.94 -6.36
N ALA A 37 -10.82 -6.15 -5.79
CA ALA A 37 -9.87 -6.58 -4.77
C ALA A 37 -8.42 -6.60 -5.31
N ILE A 38 -8.23 -7.13 -6.52
CA ILE A 38 -6.91 -7.14 -7.19
C ILE A 38 -6.41 -5.71 -7.42
N LEU A 39 -7.25 -4.80 -7.93
CA LEU A 39 -6.86 -3.41 -8.15
C LEU A 39 -6.51 -2.69 -6.84
N ALA A 40 -7.27 -2.92 -5.78
CA ALA A 40 -6.96 -2.38 -4.45
C ALA A 40 -5.60 -2.90 -3.92
N GLY A 41 -5.33 -4.21 -4.10
CA GLY A 41 -4.05 -4.81 -3.75
C GLY A 41 -2.88 -4.21 -4.55
N ALA A 42 -3.06 -3.99 -5.85
CA ALA A 42 -2.04 -3.36 -6.69
C ALA A 42 -1.71 -1.93 -6.23
N VAL A 43 -2.71 -1.12 -5.87
CA VAL A 43 -2.50 0.23 -5.34
C VAL A 43 -1.73 0.19 -4.01
N LEU A 44 -2.06 -0.72 -3.11
CA LEU A 44 -1.34 -0.91 -1.84
C LEU A 44 0.12 -1.34 -2.07
N ALA A 45 0.38 -2.23 -3.01
CA ALA A 45 1.74 -2.66 -3.36
C ALA A 45 2.56 -1.51 -3.95
N ILE A 46 1.98 -0.73 -4.89
CA ILE A 46 2.66 0.41 -5.52
C ILE A 46 2.99 1.49 -4.49
N THR A 47 2.03 1.84 -3.62
CA THR A 47 2.25 2.84 -2.58
C THR A 47 3.33 2.41 -1.58
N GLY A 48 3.32 1.15 -1.14
CA GLY A 48 4.38 0.59 -0.29
C GLY A 48 5.75 0.51 -0.98
N ALA A 49 5.81 0.25 -2.30
CA ALA A 49 7.04 0.18 -3.08
C ALA A 49 7.71 1.55 -3.26
N VAL A 50 6.93 2.57 -3.62
CA VAL A 50 7.44 3.96 -3.71
C VAL A 50 7.84 4.45 -2.33
N GLY A 51 7.18 3.92 -1.27
CA GLY A 51 7.58 4.20 0.09
C GLY A 51 7.30 5.63 0.52
N PHE A 52 6.32 6.18 -0.18
CA PHE A 52 5.82 7.52 -0.11
C PHE A 52 4.32 7.42 -0.34
N CYS A 53 3.54 7.41 0.74
CA CYS A 53 2.09 7.48 0.64
C CYS A 53 1.70 8.94 0.34
N PRO A 54 1.15 9.26 -0.86
CA PRO A 54 0.70 10.61 -1.17
C PRO A 54 -0.42 11.06 -0.22
N LEU A 55 -1.23 10.13 0.30
CA LEU A 55 -2.27 10.42 1.29
C LEU A 55 -1.66 10.86 2.62
N TYR A 56 -0.61 10.19 3.10
CA TYR A 56 0.06 10.62 4.33
C TYR A 56 0.72 11.99 4.15
N ARG A 57 1.27 12.28 2.96
CA ARG A 57 1.79 13.62 2.62
C ARG A 57 0.67 14.67 2.61
N ALA A 58 -0.47 14.36 2.00
CA ALA A 58 -1.62 15.26 1.95
C ALA A 58 -2.20 15.54 3.35
N LEU A 59 -2.14 14.55 4.25
CA LEU A 59 -2.57 14.67 5.65
C LEU A 59 -1.47 15.19 6.58
N GLY A 60 -0.25 15.46 6.08
CA GLY A 60 0.88 15.90 6.89
C GLY A 60 1.37 14.88 7.95
N MET A 61 0.99 13.61 7.81
CA MET A 61 1.35 12.53 8.74
C MET A 61 2.59 11.80 8.23
N SER A 62 3.44 11.32 9.15
CA SER A 62 4.57 10.43 8.85
C SER A 62 4.55 9.28 9.83
N THR A 63 4.73 8.05 9.35
CA THR A 63 4.94 6.89 10.23
C THR A 63 6.43 6.62 10.48
N MET A 64 7.33 7.44 9.93
CA MET A 64 8.74 7.32 10.27
C MET A 64 8.96 7.59 11.77
N PRO A 65 9.88 6.85 12.41
CA PRO A 65 10.33 7.20 13.76
C PRO A 65 10.80 8.66 13.75
N LYS A 66 10.28 9.47 14.68
CA LYS A 66 10.85 10.78 14.95
C LYS A 66 12.07 10.53 15.82
N GLU A 67 13.25 10.77 15.26
CA GLU A 67 14.45 11.01 16.06
C GLU A 67 14.30 12.31 16.85
#